data_AF-A0A669E587-F1
#
_entry.id   AF-A0A669E587-F1
#
_cell.length_a   1.000
_cell.length_b   1.000
_cell.length_c   1.000
_cell.angle_alpha   90.00
_cell.angle_beta   90.00
_cell.angle_gamma   90.00
#
_symmetry.space_group_name_H-M   'P 1'
#
loop_
_entity.id
_entity.type
_entity.pdbx_description
1 polymer ?
#
loop_
_entity_poly.entity_id
_entity_poly.type
_entity_poly.pdbx_seq_one_letter_code
_entity_poly.pdbx_strand_id
1 'polypeptide(L)'
;MDSKSRMAKRKASPEKKTPEKRRRVTEQAAPSTSTDTHQAKGMKRKAQQDGAGTTSPPKKIKLAEPTSSDKEQASSSVDAGKDCSPNTKGCTKNGRRKSEGDSKESPKKKKKDKTKNVVQNTAADQQREFQGRYVQEHHLGKGGCGVVFAGYRITDHFPVAIKHIPKDKIPIQVTDKNGKQVSMEVAIMLKLAAEADGSVGTSAPVSLLDWFDFGTELILVQERPVPAVDLYDYIKENGGCLPEEKAKVILKQLVDAAKDLEEKHIFHRDIKSENILIETSSDVPRVRIIDFGLSCFAMERSRFRFFYGTAIHTPPECYRGKKYRPGPTTVWQMGVVLYEALHVGDFNTETFLQKELEFNKHLSSHCRNFLDACLTNVPKKRPTLGDLQLHPWLR
;
A
#
# COMPACT_ATOMS: atom_id res chain seq x y z
N MET A 1 -61.27 -26.98 47.27
CA MET A 1 -60.02 -26.72 46.52
C MET A 1 -60.25 -25.50 45.63
N ASP A 2 -59.89 -24.36 46.21
CA ASP A 2 -59.61 -22.99 45.75
C ASP A 2 -60.20 -22.29 44.51
N SER A 3 -60.64 -21.05 44.82
CA SER A 3 -61.22 -19.92 44.09
C SER A 3 -60.30 -19.22 43.06
N LYS A 4 -60.79 -18.76 41.90
CA LYS A 4 -61.40 -17.44 41.57
C LYS A 4 -60.59 -16.16 41.94
N SER A 5 -60.04 -15.51 40.89
CA SER A 5 -60.30 -14.14 40.41
C SER A 5 -60.56 -12.93 41.38
N ARG A 6 -59.66 -11.93 41.24
CA ARG A 6 -59.83 -10.44 41.11
C ARG A 6 -60.12 -9.50 42.32
N MET A 7 -59.24 -8.48 42.36
CA MET A 7 -59.42 -7.00 42.50
C MET A 7 -59.71 -6.34 43.87
N ALA A 8 -58.87 -5.35 44.24
CA ALA A 8 -59.21 -3.92 44.48
C ALA A 8 -58.02 -3.13 45.12
N LYS A 9 -57.44 -2.11 44.45
CA LYS A 9 -57.60 -0.63 44.68
C LYS A 9 -56.96 -0.04 45.96
N ARG A 10 -55.89 0.80 45.83
CA ARG A 10 -55.88 2.31 45.94
C ARG A 10 -54.51 2.94 46.31
N LYS A 11 -54.16 3.99 45.54
CA LYS A 11 -53.56 5.32 45.87
C LYS A 11 -52.19 5.44 46.57
N ALA A 12 -51.23 6.06 45.88
CA ALA A 12 -50.68 7.40 46.20
C ALA A 12 -49.85 7.95 45.02
N SER A 13 -49.87 9.27 44.84
CA SER A 13 -49.37 10.06 43.69
C SER A 13 -47.92 10.56 43.88
N PRO A 14 -47.31 11.21 42.86
CA PRO A 14 -45.87 11.19 42.62
C PRO A 14 -45.12 12.44 43.12
N GLU A 15 -43.85 12.27 43.48
CA GLU A 15 -42.91 13.39 43.63
C GLU A 15 -42.33 13.80 42.27
N LYS A 16 -42.50 15.09 41.98
CA LYS A 16 -42.03 15.81 40.81
C LYS A 16 -40.50 15.99 40.88
N LYS A 17 -39.78 15.56 39.85
CA LYS A 17 -38.49 16.17 39.50
C LYS A 17 -38.68 17.11 38.31
N THR A 18 -38.39 18.37 38.58
CA THR A 18 -38.36 19.52 37.68
C THR A 18 -37.37 19.34 36.52
N PRO A 19 -37.73 19.73 35.28
CA PRO A 19 -36.77 19.89 34.20
C PRO A 19 -36.19 21.31 34.21
N GLU A 20 -34.87 21.39 34.17
CA GLU A 20 -34.13 22.65 34.14
C GLU A 20 -34.21 23.27 32.74
N LYS A 21 -34.66 24.53 32.71
CA LYS A 21 -34.83 25.34 31.51
C LYS A 21 -33.47 25.73 30.93
N ARG A 22 -33.19 25.37 29.67
CA ARG A 22 -32.27 26.15 28.82
C ARG A 22 -33.07 26.85 27.72
N ARG A 23 -32.96 28.18 27.75
CA ARG A 23 -33.69 29.18 26.96
C ARG A 23 -33.37 29.04 25.45
N ARG A 24 -34.43 29.11 24.63
CA ARG A 24 -34.38 29.66 23.27
C ARG A 24 -34.11 31.16 23.36
N VAL A 25 -33.20 31.65 22.53
CA VAL A 25 -33.15 33.07 22.13
C VAL A 25 -33.45 33.11 20.64
N THR A 26 -34.36 34.01 20.31
CA THR A 26 -34.93 34.34 19.01
C THR A 26 -33.98 35.15 18.12
N GLU A 27 -34.19 34.96 16.83
CA GLU A 27 -33.95 35.82 15.67
C GLU A 27 -34.08 37.34 15.91
N GLN A 28 -33.19 38.13 15.29
CA GLN A 28 -33.43 39.43 14.62
C GLN A 28 -32.08 39.92 14.04
N ALA A 29 -31.93 39.99 12.72
CA ALA A 29 -32.22 41.14 11.83
C ALA A 29 -31.08 42.17 11.75
N ALA A 30 -30.70 42.46 10.50
CA ALA A 30 -29.67 43.41 10.08
C ALA A 30 -29.96 44.88 10.46
N PRO A 31 -29.00 45.78 10.24
CA PRO A 31 -29.31 46.84 9.28
C PRO A 31 -28.21 47.12 8.25
N SER A 32 -28.74 47.42 7.07
CA SER A 32 -28.17 48.04 5.86
C SER A 32 -27.59 49.44 6.05
N THR A 33 -26.64 49.81 5.20
CA THR A 33 -26.47 51.06 4.38
C THR A 33 -24.98 51.15 4.00
N SER A 34 -24.51 51.54 2.82
CA SER A 34 -25.10 52.23 1.67
C SER A 34 -24.12 52.14 0.48
N THR A 35 -24.67 52.00 -0.72
CA THR A 35 -24.27 52.61 -2.01
C THR A 35 -22.80 53.01 -2.23
N ASP A 36 -22.16 52.46 -3.28
CA ASP A 36 -21.88 53.32 -4.42
C ASP A 36 -21.70 52.54 -5.74
N THR A 37 -22.23 53.16 -6.79
CA THR A 37 -22.30 52.68 -8.17
C THR A 37 -21.26 53.40 -9.00
N HIS A 38 -20.39 52.67 -9.70
CA HIS A 38 -19.74 53.18 -10.90
C HIS A 38 -19.67 52.11 -11.98
N GLN A 39 -20.45 52.34 -13.04
CA GLN A 39 -20.19 51.81 -14.38
C GLN A 39 -18.85 52.36 -14.89
N ALA A 40 -18.05 51.54 -15.55
CA ALA A 40 -17.67 51.74 -16.97
C ALA A 40 -16.48 50.88 -17.42
N LYS A 41 -16.68 50.34 -18.64
CA LYS A 41 -15.71 50.11 -19.72
C LYS A 41 -14.76 48.92 -19.62
N GLY A 42 -15.00 47.99 -20.56
CA GLY A 42 -14.07 46.92 -20.88
C GLY A 42 -12.75 47.42 -21.45
N MET A 43 -11.72 46.62 -21.20
CA MET A 43 -10.45 46.63 -21.93
C MET A 43 -9.93 45.21 -21.97
N LYS A 44 -9.85 44.66 -23.19
CA LYS A 44 -9.10 43.43 -23.50
C LYS A 44 -7.65 43.60 -23.02
N ARG A 45 -7.14 42.67 -22.21
CA ARG A 45 -5.70 42.45 -22.06
C ARG A 45 -5.36 40.96 -22.07
N LYS A 46 -4.51 40.63 -23.05
CA LYS A 46 -3.73 39.43 -23.30
C LYS A 46 -3.56 38.48 -22.09
N ALA A 47 -3.91 37.22 -22.30
CA ALA A 47 -3.39 36.11 -21.52
C ALA A 47 -1.88 36.00 -21.78
N GLN A 48 -1.10 36.08 -20.71
CA GLN A 48 0.33 35.78 -20.71
C GLN A 48 0.46 34.43 -20.01
N GLN A 49 0.80 33.41 -20.80
CA GLN A 49 1.29 32.12 -20.32
C GLN A 49 2.64 32.34 -19.67
N ASP A 50 2.78 31.95 -18.40
CA ASP A 50 4.03 31.59 -17.71
C ASP A 50 3.59 30.91 -16.39
N GLY A 51 4.13 29.78 -15.94
CA GLY A 51 5.21 28.95 -16.44
C GLY A 51 5.07 27.53 -15.92
N ALA A 52 5.57 26.57 -16.70
CA ALA A 52 5.69 25.18 -16.33
C ALA A 52 6.66 25.05 -15.14
N GLY A 53 6.17 24.47 -14.04
CA GLY A 53 7.04 23.98 -12.97
C GLY A 53 7.99 22.94 -13.56
N THR A 54 9.28 23.21 -13.52
CA THR A 54 10.34 22.27 -13.88
C THR A 54 10.40 21.16 -12.85
N THR A 55 9.55 20.14 -13.01
CA THR A 55 9.72 18.87 -12.32
C THR A 55 10.95 18.19 -12.91
N SER A 56 12.00 17.98 -12.11
CA SER A 56 13.09 17.08 -12.49
C SER A 56 12.50 15.71 -12.87
N PRO A 57 12.88 15.13 -14.01
CA PRO A 57 12.32 13.85 -14.44
C PRO A 57 12.63 12.77 -13.39
N PRO A 58 11.68 11.85 -13.12
CA PRO A 58 11.89 10.78 -12.16
C PRO A 58 13.12 9.94 -12.54
N LYS A 59 13.88 9.50 -11.53
CA LYS A 59 15.05 8.62 -11.70
C LYS A 59 14.59 7.33 -12.41
N LYS A 60 14.98 7.16 -13.68
CA LYS A 60 14.59 6.00 -14.49
C LYS A 60 15.50 4.80 -14.21
N ILE A 61 14.89 3.65 -13.95
CA ILE A 61 15.58 2.35 -13.96
C ILE A 61 15.08 1.56 -15.17
N LYS A 62 15.99 1.00 -15.98
CA LYS A 62 15.63 0.02 -17.01
C LYS A 62 15.73 -1.37 -16.40
N LEU A 63 14.58 -2.00 -16.14
CA LEU A 63 14.50 -3.39 -15.67
C LEU A 63 14.90 -4.34 -16.81
N ALA A 64 15.61 -5.42 -16.48
CA ALA A 64 15.87 -6.49 -17.44
C ALA A 64 14.53 -7.08 -17.91
N GLU A 65 14.42 -7.39 -19.20
CA GLU A 65 13.22 -8.05 -19.71
C GLU A 65 13.10 -9.44 -19.06
N PRO A 66 11.89 -9.85 -18.65
CA PRO A 66 11.69 -11.21 -18.19
C PRO A 66 11.95 -12.14 -19.37
N THR A 67 13.08 -12.85 -19.35
CA THR A 67 13.35 -13.90 -20.34
C THR A 67 12.26 -14.96 -20.22
N SER A 68 11.52 -15.16 -21.31
CA SER A 68 10.53 -16.21 -21.47
C SER A 68 11.23 -17.59 -21.46
N SER A 69 11.59 -18.05 -20.27
CA SER A 69 11.91 -19.44 -20.03
C SER A 69 11.33 -19.80 -18.66
N ASP A 70 10.13 -20.39 -18.71
CA ASP A 70 9.51 -21.08 -17.59
C ASP A 70 10.46 -22.14 -17.01
N LYS A 71 11.25 -21.76 -15.99
CA LYS A 71 11.74 -22.65 -14.94
C LYS A 71 11.89 -21.86 -13.64
N GLU A 72 11.09 -22.28 -12.66
CA GLU A 72 11.24 -22.04 -11.22
C GLU A 72 12.15 -20.88 -10.79
N GLN A 73 11.61 -19.66 -10.68
CA GLN A 73 12.11 -18.73 -9.66
C GLN A 73 11.39 -19.02 -8.35
N ALA A 74 11.87 -20.06 -7.68
CA ALA A 74 11.59 -20.37 -6.30
C ALA A 74 12.91 -20.66 -5.60
N SER A 75 13.68 -19.62 -5.28
CA SER A 75 14.71 -19.67 -4.23
C SER A 75 15.23 -18.26 -3.91
N SER A 76 14.70 -17.68 -2.84
CA SER A 76 15.56 -16.94 -1.91
C SER A 76 15.29 -17.53 -0.53
N SER A 77 16.20 -18.40 -0.12
CA SER A 77 16.29 -18.94 1.23
C SER A 77 16.88 -17.87 2.14
N VAL A 78 16.10 -17.41 3.11
CA VAL A 78 16.65 -16.78 4.32
C VAL A 78 16.68 -17.87 5.38
N ASP A 79 17.89 -18.31 5.71
CA ASP A 79 18.15 -19.25 6.79
C ASP A 79 17.95 -18.53 8.12
N ALA A 80 17.03 -19.06 8.92
CA ALA A 80 16.95 -18.76 10.35
C ALA A 80 17.88 -19.75 11.06
N GLY A 81 18.96 -19.25 11.67
CA GLY A 81 19.91 -20.06 12.42
C GLY A 81 20.42 -19.36 13.66
N LYS A 82 19.85 -19.71 14.81
CA LYS A 82 20.46 -19.52 16.14
C LYS A 82 21.35 -20.72 16.46
N ASP A 83 22.52 -20.40 17.02
CA ASP A 83 23.35 -21.15 17.96
C ASP A 83 23.84 -22.58 17.63
N CYS A 84 25.16 -22.71 17.43
CA CYS A 84 26.11 -23.30 18.40
C CYS A 84 27.45 -23.66 17.73
N SER A 85 28.55 -23.15 18.29
CA SER A 85 29.92 -23.69 18.13
C SER A 85 30.19 -24.75 19.24
N PRO A 86 31.37 -25.39 19.42
CA PRO A 86 32.64 -25.30 18.67
C PRO A 86 33.40 -26.65 18.44
N ASN A 87 34.67 -26.53 17.97
CA ASN A 87 35.80 -27.48 17.97
C ASN A 87 35.87 -28.50 16.79
N THR A 88 37.02 -28.84 16.19
CA THR A 88 38.45 -28.70 16.51
C THR A 88 39.34 -29.07 15.30
N LYS A 89 40.52 -28.43 15.21
CA LYS A 89 41.89 -28.91 14.86
C LYS A 89 42.20 -29.73 13.58
N GLY A 90 43.33 -29.33 12.94
CA GLY A 90 44.34 -30.22 12.32
C GLY A 90 44.69 -29.87 10.86
N CYS A 91 45.84 -29.22 10.57
CA CYS A 91 47.11 -29.82 10.07
C CYS A 91 46.95 -30.63 8.76
N THR A 92 47.72 -30.48 7.66
CA THR A 92 49.16 -30.26 7.48
C THR A 92 49.50 -30.02 5.99
N LYS A 93 50.43 -29.08 5.74
CA LYS A 93 51.65 -29.11 4.90
C LYS A 93 51.78 -29.85 3.54
N ASN A 94 52.59 -29.17 2.70
CA ASN A 94 53.50 -29.61 1.60
C ASN A 94 52.90 -29.65 0.18
N GLY A 95 53.57 -29.17 -0.88
CA GLY A 95 54.99 -28.85 -1.03
C GLY A 95 55.33 -28.05 -2.30
N ARG A 96 56.61 -27.65 -2.31
CA ARG A 96 57.39 -26.88 -3.30
C ARG A 96 57.30 -27.40 -4.75
N ARG A 97 57.48 -26.48 -5.72
CA ARG A 97 58.70 -26.39 -6.56
C ARG A 97 58.74 -25.11 -7.43
N LYS A 98 59.95 -24.57 -7.53
CA LYS A 98 60.41 -23.41 -8.33
C LYS A 98 60.64 -23.81 -9.80
N SER A 99 60.59 -22.83 -10.71
CA SER A 99 61.68 -22.57 -11.68
C SER A 99 61.56 -21.17 -12.28
N GLU A 100 62.67 -20.44 -12.22
CA GLU A 100 62.92 -19.11 -12.81
C GLU A 100 63.20 -19.20 -14.32
N GLY A 101 63.01 -18.09 -15.03
CA GLY A 101 63.45 -17.87 -16.40
C GLY A 101 63.43 -16.38 -16.74
N ASP A 102 64.57 -15.88 -17.20
CA ASP A 102 65.05 -14.50 -17.10
C ASP A 102 64.82 -13.63 -18.37
N SER A 103 64.69 -12.32 -18.15
CA SER A 103 65.02 -11.16 -19.01
C SER A 103 64.42 -10.97 -20.43
N LYS A 104 63.72 -9.84 -20.63
CA LYS A 104 64.22 -8.65 -21.37
C LYS A 104 63.12 -7.61 -21.65
N GLU A 105 63.51 -6.35 -21.46
CA GLU A 105 62.71 -5.14 -21.52
C GLU A 105 62.57 -4.58 -22.95
N SER A 106 61.44 -3.94 -23.27
CA SER A 106 61.31 -2.86 -24.27
C SER A 106 59.95 -2.13 -24.12
N PRO A 107 59.89 -0.79 -24.19
CA PRO A 107 58.76 0.00 -23.66
C PRO A 107 57.65 0.22 -24.70
N LYS A 108 56.40 -0.08 -24.35
CA LYS A 108 55.22 0.34 -25.13
C LYS A 108 54.46 1.46 -24.42
N LYS A 109 54.43 2.60 -25.12
CA LYS A 109 53.73 3.87 -24.88
C LYS A 109 52.45 3.75 -24.03
N LYS A 110 52.42 4.47 -22.92
CA LYS A 110 51.20 4.78 -22.16
C LYS A 110 50.20 5.54 -23.05
N LYS A 111 49.18 4.86 -23.57
CA LYS A 111 47.93 5.52 -23.92
C LYS A 111 47.24 5.85 -22.59
N LYS A 112 47.17 7.13 -22.23
CA LYS A 112 46.23 7.63 -21.23
C LYS A 112 44.83 7.35 -21.76
N ASP A 113 44.24 6.23 -21.37
CA ASP A 113 42.80 6.08 -21.45
C ASP A 113 42.20 7.11 -20.49
N LYS A 114 41.55 8.12 -21.06
CA LYS A 114 40.64 8.98 -20.30
C LYS A 114 39.41 8.13 -20.00
N THR A 115 39.50 7.27 -18.99
CA THR A 115 38.32 6.69 -18.38
C THR A 115 37.51 7.87 -17.85
N LYS A 116 36.37 8.15 -18.49
CA LYS A 116 35.35 9.01 -17.92
C LYS A 116 34.98 8.37 -16.59
N ASN A 117 35.48 8.89 -15.48
CA ASN A 117 34.98 8.55 -14.15
C ASN A 117 33.50 8.90 -14.16
N VAL A 118 32.65 7.89 -14.31
CA VAL A 118 31.25 8.01 -13.92
C VAL A 118 31.33 8.19 -12.41
N VAL A 119 31.21 9.43 -11.95
CA VAL A 119 31.17 9.74 -10.52
C VAL A 119 29.96 9.00 -9.96
N GLN A 120 30.21 7.90 -9.25
CA GLN A 120 29.16 7.19 -8.53
C GLN A 120 28.73 8.12 -7.39
N ASN A 121 27.46 8.54 -7.42
CA ASN A 121 26.88 9.42 -6.42
C ASN A 121 26.96 8.72 -5.06
N THR A 122 27.73 9.27 -4.11
CA THR A 122 27.95 8.60 -2.82
C THR A 122 26.68 8.64 -1.97
N ALA A 123 26.60 7.80 -0.93
CA ALA A 123 25.48 7.85 0.03
C ALA A 123 25.32 9.25 0.65
N ALA A 124 26.44 9.93 0.96
CA ALA A 124 26.45 11.29 1.47
C ALA A 124 25.95 12.32 0.46
N ASP A 125 26.20 12.12 -0.83
CA ASP A 125 25.68 13.00 -1.88
C ASP A 125 24.17 12.82 -2.05
N GLN A 126 23.68 11.57 -2.01
CA GLN A 126 22.25 11.29 -2.04
C GLN A 126 21.52 11.84 -0.81
N GLN A 127 22.14 11.77 0.37
CA GLN A 127 21.56 12.34 1.59
C GLN A 127 21.46 13.87 1.51
N ARG A 128 22.50 14.55 1.00
CA ARG A 128 22.44 15.99 0.74
C ARG A 128 21.38 16.35 -0.31
N GLU A 129 21.25 15.54 -1.36
CA GLU A 129 20.23 15.72 -2.39
C GLU A 129 18.80 15.58 -1.81
N PHE A 130 18.59 14.59 -0.94
CA PHE A 130 17.31 14.41 -0.23
C PHE A 130 16.99 15.62 0.66
N GLN A 131 17.94 16.03 1.51
CA GLN A 131 17.78 17.18 2.42
C GLN A 131 17.56 18.50 1.67
N GLY A 132 18.12 18.64 0.46
CA GLY A 132 17.90 19.80 -0.40
C GLY A 132 16.54 19.84 -1.09
N ARG A 133 15.76 18.75 -1.05
CA ARG A 133 14.48 18.63 -1.78
C ARG A 133 13.26 18.35 -0.92
N TYR A 134 13.45 17.73 0.24
CA TYR A 134 12.37 17.31 1.12
C TYR A 134 12.65 17.69 2.57
N VAL A 135 11.59 18.06 3.27
CA VAL A 135 11.59 18.21 4.73
C VAL A 135 10.79 17.06 5.31
N GLN A 136 11.41 16.34 6.24
CA GLN A 136 10.75 15.32 7.04
C GLN A 136 10.13 15.94 8.28
N GLU A 137 8.94 15.48 8.64
CA GLU A 137 8.15 15.93 9.77
C GLU A 137 7.90 14.77 10.75
N HIS A 138 6.70 14.74 11.34
CA HIS A 138 6.32 13.78 12.36
C HIS A 138 6.18 12.35 11.82
N HIS A 139 6.32 11.38 12.72
CA HIS A 139 6.14 9.97 12.42
C HIS A 139 4.68 9.65 12.08
N LEU A 140 4.45 8.89 11.01
CA LEU A 140 3.13 8.40 10.60
C LEU A 140 2.89 6.96 11.05
N GLY A 141 3.89 6.09 10.89
CA GLY A 141 3.71 4.67 11.18
C GLY A 141 5.00 3.86 11.11
N LYS A 142 4.98 2.67 11.71
CA LYS A 142 6.09 1.71 11.70
C LYS A 142 5.55 0.30 11.50
N GLY A 143 6.14 -0.44 10.58
CA GLY A 143 5.75 -1.82 10.25
C GLY A 143 6.95 -2.69 9.86
N GLY A 144 6.65 -3.88 9.31
CA GLY A 144 7.67 -4.82 8.83
C GLY A 144 8.57 -4.24 7.74
N CYS A 145 8.01 -3.37 6.90
CA CYS A 145 8.68 -2.74 5.77
C CYS A 145 9.44 -1.45 6.12
N GLY A 146 9.52 -1.06 7.41
CA GLY A 146 10.26 0.13 7.83
C GLY A 146 9.45 1.15 8.63
N VAL A 147 9.92 2.40 8.62
CA VAL A 147 9.31 3.53 9.34
C VAL A 147 8.89 4.60 8.32
N VAL A 148 7.70 5.17 8.49
CA VAL A 148 7.14 6.18 7.60
C VAL A 148 6.96 7.48 8.36
N PHE A 149 7.40 8.58 7.74
CA PHE A 149 7.25 9.94 8.24
C PHE A 149 6.43 10.77 7.29
N ALA A 150 5.70 11.75 7.83
CA ALA A 150 5.17 12.84 7.05
C ALA A 150 6.33 13.71 6.56
N GLY A 151 6.08 14.45 5.49
CA GLY A 151 6.98 15.48 5.01
C GLY A 151 6.33 16.31 3.92
N TYR A 152 7.12 17.22 3.35
CA TYR A 152 6.76 17.96 2.17
C TYR A 152 7.96 18.18 1.24
N ARG A 153 7.70 18.30 -0.06
CA ARG A 153 8.68 18.74 -1.05
C ARG A 153 8.88 20.25 -0.93
N ILE A 154 10.13 20.70 -0.87
CA ILE A 154 10.47 22.11 -0.58
C ILE A 154 9.96 23.07 -1.66
N THR A 155 10.00 22.65 -2.93
CA THR A 155 9.74 23.55 -4.07
C THR A 155 8.30 24.03 -4.18
N ASP A 156 7.35 23.22 -3.71
CA ASP A 156 5.91 23.46 -3.91
C ASP A 156 5.06 23.06 -2.70
N HIS A 157 5.70 22.72 -1.58
CA HIS A 157 5.06 22.22 -0.36
C HIS A 157 4.17 20.99 -0.60
N PHE A 158 4.43 20.21 -1.66
CA PHE A 158 3.64 19.03 -1.96
C PHE A 158 3.77 17.99 -0.82
N PRO A 159 2.65 17.52 -0.22
CA PRO A 159 2.70 16.56 0.88
C PRO A 159 3.29 15.22 0.44
N VAL A 160 4.27 14.71 1.20
CA VAL A 160 4.92 13.43 0.92
C VAL A 160 4.93 12.51 2.14
N ALA A 161 5.00 11.21 1.87
CA ALA A 161 5.30 10.17 2.85
C ALA A 161 6.74 9.70 2.59
N ILE A 162 7.56 9.68 3.64
CA ILE A 162 8.99 9.36 3.56
C ILE A 162 9.19 8.03 4.30
N LYS A 163 9.37 6.95 3.55
CA LYS A 163 9.53 5.59 4.07
C LYS A 163 11.01 5.23 4.12
N HIS A 164 11.49 4.94 5.32
CA HIS A 164 12.84 4.47 5.64
C HIS A 164 12.84 2.95 5.74
N ILE A 165 13.62 2.29 4.87
CA ILE A 165 13.70 0.83 4.79
C ILE A 165 15.16 0.40 5.00
N PRO A 166 15.52 -0.16 6.16
CA PRO A 166 16.83 -0.77 6.36
C PRO A 166 17.13 -1.82 5.28
N LYS A 167 18.37 -1.87 4.76
CA LYS A 167 18.73 -2.74 3.64
C LYS A 167 18.49 -4.22 3.90
N ASP A 168 18.72 -4.66 5.13
CA ASP A 168 18.46 -6.02 5.62
C ASP A 168 16.97 -6.37 5.71
N LYS A 169 16.10 -5.35 5.69
CA LYS A 169 14.64 -5.49 5.71
C LYS A 169 13.98 -5.33 4.34
N ILE A 170 14.74 -5.19 3.26
CA ILE A 170 14.18 -5.21 1.91
C ILE A 170 13.80 -6.66 1.58
N PRO A 171 12.50 -7.00 1.54
CA PRO A 171 12.08 -8.38 1.50
C PRO A 171 12.36 -9.03 0.13
N ILE A 172 12.30 -8.23 -0.95
CA ILE A 172 12.30 -8.73 -2.32
C ILE A 172 13.07 -7.77 -3.21
N GLN A 173 14.00 -8.32 -3.97
CA GLN A 173 14.87 -7.57 -4.87
C GLN A 173 14.80 -8.16 -6.29
N VAL A 174 15.06 -7.30 -7.26
CA VAL A 174 15.20 -7.65 -8.68
C VAL A 174 16.52 -7.09 -9.20
N THR A 175 17.13 -7.81 -10.13
CA THR A 175 18.36 -7.37 -10.80
C THR A 175 18.00 -6.47 -11.98
N ASP A 176 18.57 -5.28 -12.04
CA ASP A 176 18.43 -4.38 -13.20
C ASP A 176 19.28 -4.84 -14.40
N LYS A 177 19.17 -4.16 -15.55
CA LYS A 177 19.97 -4.48 -16.76
C LYS A 177 21.49 -4.38 -16.56
N ASN A 178 21.94 -3.70 -15.51
CA ASN A 178 23.35 -3.49 -15.21
C ASN A 178 23.87 -4.47 -14.13
N GLY A 179 23.05 -5.44 -13.69
CA GLY A 179 23.42 -6.39 -12.65
C GLY A 179 23.23 -5.86 -11.22
N LYS A 180 22.66 -4.66 -11.04
CA LYS A 180 22.44 -4.06 -9.71
C LYS A 180 21.16 -4.61 -9.09
N GLN A 181 21.24 -4.98 -7.82
CA GLN A 181 20.07 -5.32 -7.02
C GLN A 181 19.26 -4.06 -6.67
N VAL A 182 17.97 -4.09 -6.97
CA VAL A 182 17.00 -3.02 -6.73
C VAL A 182 15.84 -3.59 -5.94
N SER A 183 15.27 -2.81 -5.02
CA SER A 183 14.03 -3.19 -4.32
C SER A 183 12.90 -3.44 -5.33
N MET A 184 12.16 -4.53 -5.17
CA MET A 184 10.97 -4.82 -5.97
C MET A 184 9.91 -3.73 -5.81
N GLU A 185 9.80 -3.13 -4.62
CA GLU A 185 8.89 -2.00 -4.35
C GLU A 185 9.22 -0.82 -5.28
N VAL A 186 10.50 -0.44 -5.38
CA VAL A 186 10.96 0.62 -6.29
C VAL A 186 10.64 0.27 -7.74
N ALA A 187 10.95 -0.97 -8.16
CA ALA A 187 10.73 -1.42 -9.54
C ALA A 187 9.25 -1.34 -9.95
N ILE A 188 8.35 -1.77 -9.07
CA ILE A 188 6.90 -1.76 -9.31
C ILE A 188 6.36 -0.33 -9.34
N MET A 189 6.72 0.50 -8.37
CA MET A 189 6.21 1.87 -8.33
C MET A 189 6.74 2.72 -9.50
N LEU A 190 7.97 2.47 -9.98
CA LEU A 190 8.47 3.08 -11.21
C LEU A 190 7.70 2.64 -12.45
N LYS A 191 7.30 1.36 -12.55
CA LYS A 191 6.43 0.87 -13.64
C LYS A 191 5.07 1.58 -13.60
N LEU A 192 4.45 1.65 -12.43
CA LEU A 192 3.18 2.34 -12.24
C LEU A 192 3.26 3.82 -12.64
N ALA A 193 4.33 4.51 -12.23
CA ALA A 193 4.55 5.91 -12.60
C ALA A 193 4.80 6.10 -14.11
N ALA A 194 5.46 5.15 -14.78
CA ALA A 194 5.72 5.22 -16.21
C ALA A 194 4.48 4.99 -17.08
N GLU A 195 3.48 4.28 -16.56
CA GLU A 195 2.22 3.99 -17.24
C GLU A 195 1.08 4.94 -16.84
N ALA A 196 1.32 5.80 -15.86
CA ALA A 196 0.40 6.89 -15.50
C ALA A 196 0.43 8.01 -16.55
N ASP A 197 -0.65 8.77 -16.67
CA ASP A 197 -0.80 9.89 -17.60
C ASP A 197 0.03 11.14 -17.24
N GLY A 198 0.94 11.01 -16.27
CA GLY A 198 1.78 12.09 -15.74
C GLY A 198 1.13 12.88 -14.59
N SER A 199 -0.14 12.64 -14.28
CA SER A 199 -0.83 13.31 -13.17
C SER A 199 -0.59 12.56 -11.86
N VAL A 200 0.22 13.12 -10.96
CA VAL A 200 0.36 12.61 -9.59
C VAL A 200 -0.97 12.76 -8.87
N GLY A 201 -1.38 11.74 -8.11
CA GLY A 201 -2.58 11.82 -7.28
C GLY A 201 -3.87 11.36 -7.93
N THR A 202 -3.88 11.00 -9.22
CA THR A 202 -5.10 10.54 -9.92
C THR A 202 -5.26 9.02 -9.93
N SER A 203 -4.17 8.27 -9.79
CA SER A 203 -4.18 6.81 -9.70
C SER A 203 -4.54 6.30 -8.30
N ALA A 204 -5.16 5.12 -8.23
CA ALA A 204 -5.43 4.46 -6.97
C ALA A 204 -4.14 4.05 -6.24
N PRO A 205 -3.14 3.39 -6.87
CA PRO A 205 -1.81 3.25 -6.25
C PRO A 205 -1.18 4.61 -5.95
N VAL A 206 -0.56 4.75 -4.77
CA VAL A 206 0.27 5.92 -4.48
C VAL A 206 1.51 5.94 -5.36
N SER A 207 1.85 7.13 -5.84
CA SER A 207 2.95 7.41 -6.73
C SER A 207 4.27 7.52 -5.97
N LEU A 208 5.31 6.93 -6.53
CA LEU A 208 6.69 7.18 -6.10
C LEU A 208 7.19 8.46 -6.76
N LEU A 209 7.56 9.44 -5.96
CA LEU A 209 8.11 10.72 -6.42
C LEU A 209 9.63 10.65 -6.54
N ASP A 210 10.28 10.00 -5.56
CA ASP A 210 11.73 9.76 -5.57
C ASP A 210 12.12 8.58 -4.70
N TRP A 211 13.37 8.16 -4.81
CA TRP A 211 13.99 7.20 -3.94
C TRP A 211 15.50 7.46 -3.82
N PHE A 212 16.06 7.13 -2.65
CA PHE A 212 17.47 7.33 -2.32
C PHE A 212 18.05 6.11 -1.64
N ASP A 213 19.31 5.82 -1.96
CA ASP A 213 20.09 4.75 -1.38
C ASP A 213 21.19 5.36 -0.50
N PHE A 214 20.95 5.40 0.81
CA PHE A 214 21.91 5.91 1.80
C PHE A 214 22.95 4.86 2.20
N GLY A 215 23.06 3.75 1.47
CA GLY A 215 23.99 2.66 1.75
C GLY A 215 23.49 1.68 2.80
N THR A 216 23.05 2.17 3.97
CA THR A 216 22.48 1.34 5.06
C THR A 216 20.97 1.20 4.99
N GLU A 217 20.29 2.15 4.34
CA GLU A 217 18.85 2.17 4.17
C GLU A 217 18.46 2.69 2.78
N LEU A 218 17.26 2.30 2.35
CA LEU A 218 16.56 2.80 1.18
C LEU A 218 15.46 3.76 1.65
N ILE A 219 15.44 4.96 1.08
CA ILE A 219 14.39 5.96 1.29
C ILE A 219 13.46 5.94 0.09
N LEU A 220 12.16 5.81 0.33
CA LEU A 220 11.12 6.06 -0.68
C LEU A 220 10.40 7.35 -0.31
N VAL A 221 10.28 8.25 -1.28
CA VAL A 221 9.46 9.46 -1.17
C VAL A 221 8.22 9.26 -2.04
N GLN A 222 7.09 9.10 -1.39
CA GLN A 222 5.81 8.81 -2.01
C GLN A 222 4.88 10.01 -1.88
N GLU A 223 3.90 10.14 -2.76
CA GLU A 223 2.81 11.09 -2.52
C GLU A 223 2.07 10.75 -1.21
N ARG A 224 1.58 11.78 -0.53
CA ARG A 224 0.77 11.61 0.68
C ARG A 224 -0.60 12.25 0.48
N PRO A 225 -1.67 11.47 0.28
CA PRO A 225 -3.04 11.97 0.25
C PRO A 225 -3.38 12.64 1.60
N VAL A 226 -3.98 13.83 1.57
CA VAL A 226 -4.39 14.58 2.78
C VAL A 226 -5.71 15.30 2.51
N PRO A 227 -6.75 15.15 3.36
CA PRO A 227 -6.83 14.24 4.49
C PRO A 227 -7.00 12.78 4.03
N ALA A 228 -6.30 11.86 4.70
CA ALA A 228 -6.48 10.43 4.54
C ALA A 228 -6.09 9.67 5.81
N VAL A 229 -6.75 8.53 6.04
CA VAL A 229 -6.46 7.54 7.09
C VAL A 229 -6.46 6.15 6.45
N ASP A 230 -5.82 5.15 7.04
CA ASP A 230 -5.98 3.78 6.54
C ASP A 230 -7.41 3.26 6.79
N LEU A 231 -7.83 2.26 6.00
CA LEU A 231 -9.19 1.74 6.03
C LEU A 231 -9.49 1.06 7.38
N TYR A 232 -8.47 0.50 8.03
CA TYR A 232 -8.62 -0.11 9.35
C TYR A 232 -9.03 0.93 10.40
N ASP A 233 -8.30 2.05 10.48
CA ASP A 233 -8.66 3.16 11.36
C ASP A 233 -9.95 3.86 10.91
N TYR A 234 -10.20 3.99 9.60
CA TYR A 234 -11.46 4.53 9.07
C TYR A 234 -12.68 3.71 9.54
N ILE A 235 -12.58 2.37 9.54
CA ILE A 235 -13.64 1.48 10.06
C ILE A 235 -13.87 1.74 11.55
N LYS A 236 -12.79 1.84 12.34
CA LYS A 236 -12.87 2.12 13.79
C LYS A 236 -13.54 3.46 14.09
N GLU A 237 -13.12 4.51 13.39
CA GLU A 237 -13.67 5.86 13.54
C GLU A 237 -15.16 5.93 13.17
N ASN A 238 -15.63 5.02 12.31
CA ASN A 238 -17.04 4.91 11.91
C ASN A 238 -17.85 3.92 12.78
N GLY A 239 -17.34 3.52 13.96
CA GLY A 239 -18.07 2.69 14.93
C GLY A 239 -17.72 1.20 14.87
N GLY A 240 -16.62 0.83 14.22
CA GLY A 240 -16.08 -0.54 14.18
C GLY A 240 -16.62 -1.42 13.05
N CYS A 241 -17.61 -0.94 12.30
CA CYS A 241 -18.04 -1.51 11.02
C CYS A 241 -18.71 -0.41 10.18
N LEU A 242 -18.77 -0.61 8.87
CA LEU A 242 -19.33 0.34 7.92
C LEU A 242 -20.75 -0.07 7.48
N PRO A 243 -21.63 0.90 7.20
CA PRO A 243 -22.83 0.65 6.42
C PRO A 243 -22.49 0.02 5.06
N GLU A 244 -23.32 -0.93 4.61
CA GLU A 244 -23.11 -1.68 3.38
C GLU A 244 -22.85 -0.77 2.16
N GLU A 245 -23.59 0.34 2.04
CA GLU A 245 -23.40 1.29 0.94
C GLU A 245 -22.02 1.98 0.96
N LYS A 246 -21.48 2.30 2.14
CA LYS A 246 -20.12 2.85 2.25
C LYS A 246 -19.07 1.79 1.87
N ALA A 247 -19.24 0.57 2.38
CA ALA A 247 -18.34 -0.54 2.06
C ALA A 247 -18.35 -0.86 0.55
N LYS A 248 -19.53 -0.81 -0.09
CA LYS A 248 -19.69 -0.99 -1.54
C LYS A 248 -18.89 0.03 -2.36
N VAL A 249 -18.98 1.32 -2.01
CA VAL A 249 -18.23 2.39 -2.69
C VAL A 249 -16.72 2.18 -2.61
N ILE A 250 -16.23 1.75 -1.45
CA ILE A 250 -14.81 1.46 -1.22
C ILE A 250 -14.39 0.20 -1.99
N LEU A 251 -15.14 -0.90 -1.86
CA LEU A 251 -14.81 -2.16 -2.51
C LEU A 251 -14.86 -2.07 -4.03
N LYS A 252 -15.78 -1.28 -4.60
CA LYS A 252 -15.85 -1.05 -6.05
C LYS A 252 -14.53 -0.48 -6.58
N GLN A 253 -14.04 0.61 -5.96
CA GLN A 253 -12.77 1.22 -6.33
C GLN A 253 -11.58 0.27 -6.10
N LEU A 254 -11.61 -0.52 -5.03
CA LEU A 254 -10.55 -1.48 -4.74
C LEU A 254 -10.48 -2.62 -5.76
N VAL A 255 -11.63 -3.14 -6.20
CA VAL A 255 -11.71 -4.17 -7.25
C VAL A 255 -11.21 -3.60 -8.58
N ASP A 256 -11.60 -2.38 -8.94
CA ASP A 256 -11.11 -1.70 -10.15
C ASP A 256 -9.59 -1.49 -10.09
N ALA A 257 -9.06 -1.03 -8.95
CA ALA A 257 -7.62 -0.85 -8.76
C ALA A 257 -6.85 -2.17 -8.80
N ALA A 258 -7.38 -3.25 -8.21
CA ALA A 258 -6.77 -4.56 -8.25
C ALA A 258 -6.79 -5.15 -9.67
N LYS A 259 -7.84 -4.90 -10.44
CA LYS A 259 -7.93 -5.31 -11.84
C LYS A 259 -6.87 -4.60 -12.69
N ASP A 260 -6.70 -3.30 -12.48
CA ASP A 260 -5.66 -2.50 -13.13
C ASP A 260 -4.24 -3.03 -12.80
N LEU A 261 -3.97 -3.36 -11.54
CA LEU A 261 -2.70 -3.99 -11.14
C LEU A 261 -2.48 -5.35 -11.83
N GLU A 262 -3.53 -6.18 -11.93
CA GLU A 262 -3.46 -7.48 -12.61
C GLU A 262 -3.11 -7.32 -14.11
N GLU A 263 -3.73 -6.35 -14.79
CA GLU A 263 -3.47 -6.05 -16.21
C GLU A 263 -2.05 -5.54 -16.43
N LYS A 264 -1.50 -4.82 -15.45
CA LYS A 264 -0.09 -4.41 -15.40
C LYS A 264 0.86 -5.51 -14.94
N HIS A 265 0.37 -6.74 -14.75
CA HIS A 265 1.15 -7.89 -14.26
C HIS A 265 1.80 -7.66 -12.90
N ILE A 266 1.12 -6.92 -12.02
CA ILE A 266 1.54 -6.64 -10.65
C ILE A 266 0.66 -7.44 -9.71
N PHE A 267 1.28 -8.23 -8.85
CA PHE A 267 0.60 -8.91 -7.76
C PHE A 267 1.00 -8.29 -6.43
N HIS A 268 0.04 -7.61 -5.79
CA HIS A 268 0.29 -6.86 -4.56
C HIS A 268 0.71 -7.75 -3.37
N ARG A 269 0.11 -8.95 -3.28
CA ARG A 269 0.26 -9.97 -2.22
C ARG A 269 -0.19 -9.59 -0.81
N ASP A 270 -0.36 -8.33 -0.48
CA ASP A 270 -0.78 -7.90 0.86
C ASP A 270 -1.90 -6.84 0.81
N ILE A 271 -2.95 -7.08 0.01
CA ILE A 271 -4.17 -6.26 0.07
C ILE A 271 -4.88 -6.56 1.39
N LYS A 272 -5.09 -5.52 2.19
CA LYS A 272 -5.71 -5.54 3.52
C LYS A 272 -6.08 -4.12 3.94
N SER A 273 -6.88 -3.97 4.99
CA SER A 273 -7.40 -2.68 5.45
C SER A 273 -6.29 -1.68 5.84
N GLU A 274 -5.17 -2.13 6.39
CA GLU A 274 -4.04 -1.24 6.76
C GLU A 274 -3.22 -0.74 5.55
N ASN A 275 -3.30 -1.43 4.41
CA ASN A 275 -2.58 -1.05 3.18
C ASN A 275 -3.49 -0.31 2.17
N ILE A 276 -4.66 0.15 2.63
CA ILE A 276 -5.62 0.92 1.85
C ILE A 276 -5.85 2.23 2.58
N LEU A 277 -5.47 3.36 2.00
CA LEU A 277 -5.86 4.67 2.51
C LEU A 277 -7.23 5.08 1.95
N ILE A 278 -8.00 5.73 2.80
CA ILE A 278 -9.27 6.38 2.49
C ILE A 278 -9.04 7.89 2.50
N GLU A 279 -8.93 8.46 1.30
CA GLU A 279 -8.83 9.90 1.10
C GLU A 279 -10.23 10.52 1.18
N THR A 280 -10.41 11.46 2.12
CA THR A 280 -11.72 12.05 2.47
C THR A 280 -11.80 13.53 2.08
N SER A 281 -10.98 13.94 1.11
CA SER A 281 -10.98 15.31 0.55
C SER A 281 -12.28 15.67 -0.20
N SER A 282 -13.09 14.67 -0.57
CA SER A 282 -14.37 14.82 -1.25
C SER A 282 -15.49 14.03 -0.55
N ASP A 283 -16.75 14.28 -0.92
CA ASP A 283 -17.92 13.57 -0.38
C ASP A 283 -17.85 12.05 -0.60
N VAL A 284 -17.20 11.62 -1.69
CA VAL A 284 -16.98 10.22 -2.00
C VAL A 284 -15.57 9.84 -1.52
N PRO A 285 -15.43 8.89 -0.58
CA PRO A 285 -14.12 8.45 -0.12
C PRO A 285 -13.35 7.81 -1.28
N ARG A 286 -12.10 8.23 -1.47
CA ARG A 286 -11.26 7.72 -2.55
C ARG A 286 -10.25 6.71 -2.03
N VAL A 287 -10.19 5.55 -2.68
CA VAL A 287 -9.29 4.44 -2.31
C VAL A 287 -7.90 4.69 -2.85
N ARG A 288 -6.88 4.62 -1.97
CA ARG A 288 -5.47 4.68 -2.35
C ARG A 288 -4.72 3.43 -1.86
N ILE A 289 -4.03 2.73 -2.75
CA ILE A 289 -3.26 1.52 -2.39
C ILE A 289 -1.83 1.92 -2.04
N ILE A 290 -1.34 1.42 -0.90
CA ILE A 290 0.01 1.65 -0.40
C ILE A 290 0.77 0.34 -0.15
N ASP A 291 2.07 0.46 0.12
CA ASP A 291 2.99 -0.62 0.49
C ASP A 291 3.14 -1.77 -0.52
N PHE A 292 3.91 -1.51 -1.57
CA PHE A 292 4.29 -2.52 -2.55
C PHE A 292 5.53 -3.35 -2.11
N GLY A 293 5.92 -3.29 -0.83
CA GLY A 293 7.08 -3.98 -0.28
C GLY A 293 7.05 -5.49 -0.51
N LEU A 294 5.86 -6.08 -0.41
CA LEU A 294 5.63 -7.49 -0.67
C LEU A 294 5.12 -7.77 -2.08
N SER A 295 5.05 -6.78 -2.97
CA SER A 295 4.53 -7.01 -4.32
C SER A 295 5.54 -7.73 -5.22
N CYS A 296 5.10 -8.28 -6.36
CA CYS A 296 5.97 -8.79 -7.41
C CYS A 296 5.33 -8.66 -8.79
N PHE A 297 6.15 -8.82 -9.84
CA PHE A 297 5.63 -9.08 -11.17
C PHE A 297 5.11 -10.51 -11.27
N ALA A 298 3.88 -10.67 -11.73
CA ALA A 298 3.24 -11.97 -11.86
C ALA A 298 2.33 -12.01 -13.09
N MET A 299 2.45 -13.11 -13.84
CA MET A 299 1.54 -13.46 -14.92
C MET A 299 0.39 -14.30 -14.36
N GLU A 300 -0.71 -14.42 -15.09
CA GLU A 300 -1.88 -15.21 -14.65
C GLU A 300 -1.52 -16.67 -14.31
N ARG A 301 -0.57 -17.25 -15.05
CA ARG A 301 -0.09 -18.63 -14.87
C ARG A 301 0.96 -18.80 -13.75
N SER A 302 1.45 -17.70 -13.16
CA SER A 302 2.42 -17.73 -12.07
C SER A 302 1.88 -18.52 -10.87
N ARG A 303 2.78 -19.24 -10.19
CA ARG A 303 2.46 -20.09 -9.05
C ARG A 303 3.47 -19.88 -7.92
N PHE A 304 2.96 -19.68 -6.71
CA PHE A 304 3.76 -19.35 -5.53
C PHE A 304 3.63 -20.45 -4.47
N ARG A 305 4.74 -20.76 -3.79
CA ARG A 305 4.78 -21.77 -2.71
C ARG A 305 4.67 -21.15 -1.31
N PHE A 306 5.23 -19.97 -1.13
CA PHE A 306 5.30 -19.27 0.16
C PHE A 306 4.47 -18.01 0.11
N PHE A 307 3.56 -17.87 1.07
CA PHE A 307 2.77 -16.67 1.26
C PHE A 307 3.55 -15.70 2.14
N TYR A 308 3.69 -14.45 1.68
CA TYR A 308 4.46 -13.41 2.38
C TYR A 308 3.57 -12.37 3.07
N GLY A 309 2.27 -12.32 2.75
CA GLY A 309 1.34 -11.34 3.29
C GLY A 309 0.97 -11.60 4.75
N THR A 310 -0.02 -10.86 5.23
CA THR A 310 -0.49 -10.93 6.61
C THR A 310 -0.98 -12.33 6.99
N ALA A 311 -0.37 -12.92 8.03
CA ALA A 311 -0.51 -14.35 8.35
C ALA A 311 -1.96 -14.79 8.62
N ILE A 312 -2.73 -13.99 9.35
CA ILE A 312 -4.14 -14.29 9.65
C ILE A 312 -5.05 -14.26 8.41
N HIS A 313 -4.62 -13.59 7.33
CA HIS A 313 -5.35 -13.49 6.06
C HIS A 313 -4.93 -14.54 5.04
N THR A 314 -4.02 -15.46 5.42
CA THR A 314 -3.49 -16.49 4.53
C THR A 314 -4.62 -17.29 3.87
N PRO A 315 -4.69 -17.40 2.54
CA PRO A 315 -5.74 -18.17 1.88
C PRO A 315 -5.70 -19.67 2.24
N PRO A 316 -6.86 -20.37 2.26
CA PRO A 316 -6.97 -21.75 2.72
C PRO A 316 -6.12 -22.76 1.93
N GLU A 317 -5.81 -22.48 0.67
CA GLU A 317 -4.96 -23.31 -0.17
C GLU A 317 -3.50 -23.35 0.29
N CYS A 318 -3.01 -22.31 0.98
CA CYS A 318 -1.63 -22.23 1.47
C CYS A 318 -1.38 -23.22 2.61
N TYR A 319 -2.34 -23.41 3.53
CA TYR A 319 -2.25 -24.40 4.60
C TYR A 319 -2.17 -25.85 4.11
N ARG A 320 -2.66 -26.10 2.89
CA ARG A 320 -2.65 -27.44 2.26
C ARG A 320 -1.34 -27.74 1.53
N GLY A 321 -0.31 -26.88 1.68
CA GLY A 321 0.96 -26.99 0.96
C GLY A 321 0.82 -26.85 -0.56
N LYS A 322 -0.32 -26.35 -1.05
CA LYS A 322 -0.57 -26.19 -2.49
C LYS A 322 0.01 -24.87 -2.99
N LYS A 323 0.46 -24.87 -4.24
CA LYS A 323 0.83 -23.62 -4.92
C LYS A 323 -0.42 -22.75 -5.09
N TYR A 324 -0.31 -21.45 -4.82
CA TYR A 324 -1.38 -20.46 -5.02
C TYR A 324 -1.12 -19.59 -6.26
N ARG A 325 -2.17 -18.92 -6.77
CA ARG A 325 -2.14 -18.08 -7.99
C ARG A 325 -2.55 -16.64 -7.66
N PRO A 326 -2.03 -15.61 -8.38
CA PRO A 326 -2.31 -14.19 -8.10
C PRO A 326 -3.80 -13.84 -8.02
N GLY A 327 -4.57 -14.10 -9.08
CA GLY A 327 -5.98 -13.69 -9.17
C GLY A 327 -6.85 -14.25 -8.04
N PRO A 328 -6.93 -15.58 -7.85
CA PRO A 328 -7.72 -16.17 -6.77
C PRO A 328 -7.30 -15.73 -5.36
N THR A 329 -6.01 -15.44 -5.15
CA THR A 329 -5.52 -14.93 -3.85
C THR A 329 -5.94 -13.47 -3.65
N THR A 330 -5.87 -12.64 -4.69
CA THR A 330 -6.34 -11.24 -4.63
C THR A 330 -7.84 -11.20 -4.34
N VAL A 331 -8.63 -12.08 -4.96
CA VAL A 331 -10.08 -12.20 -4.70
C VAL A 331 -10.38 -12.64 -3.26
N TRP A 332 -9.58 -13.54 -2.70
CA TRP A 332 -9.69 -13.88 -1.27
C TRP A 332 -9.44 -12.64 -0.39
N GLN A 333 -8.40 -11.86 -0.68
CA GLN A 333 -8.08 -10.63 0.04
C GLN A 333 -9.19 -9.57 -0.06
N MET A 334 -9.92 -9.49 -1.18
CA MET A 334 -11.12 -8.65 -1.27
C MET A 334 -12.22 -9.09 -0.30
N GLY A 335 -12.41 -10.41 -0.15
CA GLY A 335 -13.34 -10.97 0.83
C GLY A 335 -12.95 -10.65 2.27
N VAL A 336 -11.65 -10.71 2.58
CA VAL A 336 -11.09 -10.30 3.89
C VAL A 336 -11.42 -8.84 4.17
N VAL A 337 -11.04 -7.93 3.26
CA VAL A 337 -11.29 -6.49 3.42
C VAL A 337 -12.79 -6.19 3.56
N LEU A 338 -13.64 -6.86 2.77
CA LEU A 338 -15.09 -6.68 2.86
C LEU A 338 -15.66 -7.21 4.19
N TYR A 339 -15.14 -8.33 4.69
CA TYR A 339 -15.55 -8.85 5.99
C TYR A 339 -15.24 -7.83 7.09
N GLU A 340 -13.98 -7.38 7.16
CA GLU A 340 -13.53 -6.38 8.15
C GLU A 340 -14.32 -5.07 8.06
N ALA A 341 -14.69 -4.66 6.84
CA ALA A 341 -15.52 -3.48 6.65
C ALA A 341 -16.96 -3.64 7.16
N LEU A 342 -17.51 -4.85 7.24
CA LEU A 342 -18.94 -5.09 7.52
C LEU A 342 -19.23 -5.74 8.88
N HIS A 343 -18.19 -6.22 9.57
CA HIS A 343 -18.29 -7.01 10.80
C HIS A 343 -17.43 -6.39 11.89
N VAL A 344 -17.83 -6.63 13.14
CA VAL A 344 -17.02 -6.27 14.29
C VAL A 344 -15.95 -7.33 14.49
N GLY A 345 -14.69 -6.90 14.55
CA GLY A 345 -13.53 -7.77 14.76
C GLY A 345 -12.77 -8.09 13.48
N ASP A 346 -11.56 -8.60 13.67
CA ASP A 346 -10.62 -8.88 12.58
C ASP A 346 -10.96 -10.21 11.89
N PHE A 347 -10.68 -10.30 10.58
CA PHE A 347 -10.83 -11.56 9.86
C PHE A 347 -9.66 -12.50 10.18
N ASN A 348 -9.96 -13.75 10.52
CA ASN A 348 -8.96 -14.80 10.67
C ASN A 348 -9.36 -16.03 9.84
N THR A 349 -8.50 -16.44 8.90
CA THR A 349 -8.78 -17.59 8.03
C THR A 349 -8.98 -18.89 8.83
N GLU A 350 -8.25 -19.11 9.91
CA GLU A 350 -8.39 -20.31 10.73
C GLU A 350 -9.77 -20.37 11.40
N THR A 351 -10.17 -19.27 12.05
CA THR A 351 -11.50 -19.10 12.65
C THR A 351 -12.61 -19.19 11.61
N PHE A 352 -12.40 -18.65 10.41
CA PHE A 352 -13.33 -18.78 9.28
C PHE A 352 -13.52 -20.25 8.88
N LEU A 353 -12.43 -21.01 8.75
CA LEU A 353 -12.46 -22.42 8.37
C LEU A 353 -13.10 -23.31 9.44
N GLN A 354 -12.95 -22.93 10.71
CA GLN A 354 -13.62 -23.55 11.86
C GLN A 354 -15.11 -23.17 11.97
N LYS A 355 -15.58 -22.20 11.16
CA LYS A 355 -16.94 -21.64 11.18
C LYS A 355 -17.27 -20.91 12.49
N GLU A 356 -16.25 -20.31 13.10
CA GLU A 356 -16.35 -19.58 14.36
C GLU A 356 -16.42 -18.06 14.14
N LEU A 357 -16.25 -17.58 12.90
CA LEU A 357 -16.45 -16.16 12.58
C LEU A 357 -17.93 -15.80 12.62
N GLU A 358 -18.23 -14.67 13.26
CA GLU A 358 -19.57 -14.11 13.31
C GLU A 358 -19.88 -13.36 12.01
N PHE A 359 -21.08 -13.56 11.48
CA PHE A 359 -21.55 -12.87 10.29
C PHE A 359 -22.75 -11.97 10.62
N ASN A 360 -22.72 -10.74 10.11
CA ASN A 360 -23.82 -9.80 10.21
C ASN A 360 -25.03 -10.39 9.47
N LYS A 361 -26.15 -10.52 10.19
CA LYS A 361 -27.38 -11.15 9.68
C LYS A 361 -28.21 -10.20 8.80
N HIS A 362 -27.88 -8.91 8.80
CA HIS A 362 -28.64 -7.86 8.12
C HIS A 362 -28.08 -7.46 6.74
N LEU A 363 -27.04 -8.16 6.25
CA LEU A 363 -26.49 -7.93 4.92
C LEU A 363 -27.52 -8.26 3.83
N SER A 364 -27.51 -7.47 2.76
CA SER A 364 -28.31 -7.78 1.57
C SER A 364 -27.91 -9.13 0.97
N SER A 365 -28.83 -9.76 0.24
CA SER A 365 -28.56 -11.04 -0.44
C SER A 365 -27.39 -10.92 -1.42
N HIS A 366 -27.30 -9.80 -2.14
CA HIS A 366 -26.20 -9.54 -3.08
C HIS A 366 -24.86 -9.33 -2.35
N CYS A 367 -24.85 -8.63 -1.22
CA CYS A 367 -23.63 -8.44 -0.42
C CYS A 367 -23.11 -9.76 0.13
N ARG A 368 -24.00 -10.56 0.72
CA ARG A 368 -23.65 -11.89 1.23
C ARG A 368 -23.11 -12.77 0.11
N ASN A 369 -23.78 -12.77 -1.05
CA ASN A 369 -23.34 -13.54 -2.21
C ASN A 369 -21.95 -13.11 -2.71
N PHE A 370 -21.66 -11.80 -2.76
CA PHE A 370 -20.33 -11.29 -3.12
C PHE A 370 -19.26 -11.76 -2.12
N LEU A 371 -19.54 -11.63 -0.81
CA LEU A 371 -18.63 -12.02 0.26
C LEU A 371 -18.33 -13.52 0.23
N ASP A 372 -19.37 -14.35 0.11
CA ASP A 372 -19.25 -15.81 0.03
C ASP A 372 -18.48 -16.26 -1.22
N ALA A 373 -18.68 -15.58 -2.36
CA ALA A 373 -17.95 -15.83 -3.59
C ALA A 373 -16.44 -15.56 -3.42
N CYS A 374 -16.08 -14.45 -2.77
CA CYS A 374 -14.68 -14.10 -2.49
C CYS A 374 -14.03 -15.11 -1.53
N LEU A 375 -14.74 -15.48 -0.45
CA LEU A 375 -14.26 -16.38 0.61
C LEU A 375 -14.49 -17.87 0.28
N THR A 376 -14.69 -18.22 -1.00
CA THR A 376 -14.83 -19.61 -1.41
C THR A 376 -13.53 -20.39 -1.19
N ASN A 377 -13.61 -21.50 -0.44
CA ASN A 377 -12.47 -22.33 -0.04
C ASN A 377 -11.67 -22.96 -1.19
N VAL A 378 -12.30 -23.16 -2.35
CA VAL A 378 -11.66 -23.75 -3.54
C VAL A 378 -11.24 -22.60 -4.46
N PRO A 379 -9.93 -22.33 -4.65
CA PRO A 379 -9.48 -21.13 -5.36
C PRO A 379 -10.00 -21.04 -6.80
N LYS A 380 -10.13 -22.19 -7.47
CA LYS A 380 -10.67 -22.26 -8.85
C LYS A 380 -12.16 -21.94 -8.96
N LYS A 381 -12.89 -21.91 -7.84
CA LYS A 381 -14.31 -21.57 -7.78
C LYS A 381 -14.53 -20.11 -7.37
N ARG A 382 -13.49 -19.40 -6.93
CA ARG A 382 -13.58 -17.96 -6.72
C ARG A 382 -13.79 -17.28 -8.09
N PRO A 383 -14.59 -16.20 -8.15
CA PRO A 383 -14.74 -15.40 -9.36
C PRO A 383 -13.40 -14.78 -9.78
N THR A 384 -13.27 -14.37 -11.04
CA THR A 384 -12.16 -13.50 -11.46
C THR A 384 -12.40 -12.05 -10.99
N LEU A 385 -11.38 -11.20 -11.03
CA LEU A 385 -11.56 -9.77 -10.74
C LEU A 385 -12.54 -9.10 -11.72
N GLY A 386 -12.55 -9.52 -12.98
CA GLY A 386 -13.53 -9.05 -13.98
C GLY A 386 -14.97 -9.49 -13.65
N ASP A 387 -15.14 -10.73 -13.16
CA ASP A 387 -16.46 -11.19 -12.67
C ASP A 387 -16.92 -10.37 -11.46
N LEU A 388 -16.00 -10.02 -10.54
CA LEU A 388 -16.30 -9.16 -9.39
C LEU A 388 -16.75 -7.77 -9.81
N GLN A 389 -16.07 -7.11 -10.77
CA GLN A 389 -16.48 -5.79 -11.29
C GLN A 389 -17.92 -5.79 -11.80
N LEU A 390 -18.36 -6.90 -12.39
CA LEU A 390 -19.70 -7.05 -12.95
C LEU A 390 -20.73 -7.57 -11.94
N HIS A 391 -20.31 -7.92 -10.72
CA HIS A 391 -21.17 -8.53 -9.71
C HIS A 391 -22.33 -7.58 -9.33
N PRO A 392 -23.57 -8.08 -9.20
CA PRO A 392 -24.74 -7.24 -8.91
C PRO A 392 -24.62 -6.33 -7.67
N TRP A 393 -23.85 -6.75 -6.66
CA TRP A 393 -23.62 -5.95 -5.46
C TRP A 393 -22.86 -4.65 -5.71
N LEU A 394 -21.97 -4.59 -6.72
CA LEU A 394 -21.18 -3.39 -7.04
C LEU A 394 -21.85 -2.46 -8.07
N ARG A 395 -23.03 -2.84 -8.56
CA ARG A 395 -23.77 -2.09 -9.58
C ARG A 395 -24.57 -0.93 -9.02
#